data_AF-A0ABD2GEH2-F1
#
_entry.id   AF-A0ABD2GEH2-F1
#
_cell.length_a   1.000
_cell.length_b   1.000
_cell.length_c   1.000
_cell.angle_alpha   90.00
_cell.angle_beta   90.00
_cell.angle_gamma   90.00
#
_symmetry.space_group_name_H-M   'P 1'
#
loop_
_entity.id
_entity.type
_entity.pdbx_description
1 polymer ?
#
loop_
_entity_poly.entity_id
_entity_poly.type
_entity_poly.pdbx_seq_one_letter_code
_entity_poly.pdbx_strand_id
1 'polypeptide(L)'
;MKITSHHLMISSLVFRSNLRLIPLLLLFLGYSRGMPHVLRFGGIFESTESGPSGAEELAFKFALNTINRNRTLLPNTTLTYDIQRINIFDSFEASRKACDQLSLGVAAIFGPSHSSSANAVQSICNALGVPHVQTKWKHQISDNRDSYYVSLYPDFSSLSRAILDLVHFFKWKTVTVVYDDSTGLIRLQELIKAPSRYNIRLKIRQLPTETKDAKPLLKEMKKAKEFHVIFDCGHEMAAWILKQALAMGMMTEYYHYIFTTLDLFALDMEPYRFSGVNMTGFRILNTENSQVSSIIEKWSMERLQAPPKPDSGLLDGFMTTDAALMYDAVHVVAVAVQQSQQITVSSLQCNRHKPWRFGGRFINLIKEAHWDGLTGRVLFNKTNGLRTDFDLDVVSLKEEGLEKIGTWDPPSGLNMTESHRSKTSNITDSLANKSLRVSTILEEPYVMFKKSDKPLYGNDRFEGYCIDLLRELSAILGFRYEVRLVEDGKYGALDESTGQWNGMVRELIDHKSDLAVAPLAITYVREKVIDFSKPYMTLGISILYRKPNGTNPGVFSFLNPLSPDIWMYILLACLGVSCVLFVIAR
;
A
#
# COMPACT_ATOMS: atom_id res chain seq x y z
N MET A 1 -80.96 -32.50 -77.50
CA MET A 1 -81.67 -31.23 -77.74
C MET A 1 -80.61 -30.21 -78.17
N LYS A 2 -80.88 -29.51 -79.27
CA LYS A 2 -79.92 -28.83 -80.16
C LYS A 2 -80.06 -27.30 -79.95
N ILE A 3 -79.04 -26.54 -80.38
CA ILE A 3 -79.05 -25.08 -80.71
C ILE A 3 -78.82 -24.18 -79.46
N THR A 4 -77.90 -23.21 -79.36
CA THR A 4 -77.04 -22.37 -80.24
C THR A 4 -75.87 -21.85 -79.38
N SER A 5 -74.57 -21.79 -79.74
CA SER A 5 -73.85 -21.05 -80.79
C SER A 5 -74.01 -19.52 -80.77
N HIS A 6 -72.98 -18.81 -80.28
CA HIS A 6 -72.52 -17.57 -80.90
C HIS A 6 -70.98 -17.47 -80.87
N HIS A 7 -70.43 -17.30 -82.07
CA HIS A 7 -69.05 -17.05 -82.45
C HIS A 7 -68.55 -15.65 -82.04
N LEU A 8 -67.25 -15.53 -81.77
CA LEU A 8 -66.31 -14.58 -82.43
C LEU A 8 -64.86 -14.97 -82.06
N MET A 9 -64.13 -15.61 -82.97
CA MET A 9 -63.07 -15.04 -83.82
C MET A 9 -61.69 -14.87 -83.16
N ILE A 10 -60.78 -15.73 -83.63
CA ILE A 10 -59.32 -15.74 -83.44
C ILE A 10 -58.71 -14.69 -84.38
N SER A 11 -57.77 -13.86 -83.92
CA SER A 11 -56.56 -13.57 -84.72
C SER A 11 -55.40 -13.09 -83.86
N SER A 12 -54.23 -13.55 -84.28
CA SER A 12 -52.89 -13.43 -83.73
C SER A 12 -52.35 -12.01 -83.66
N LEU A 13 -51.77 -11.62 -82.52
CA LEU A 13 -50.72 -10.60 -82.48
C LEU A 13 -49.67 -10.91 -81.40
N VAL A 14 -48.53 -11.38 -81.90
CA VAL A 14 -47.17 -10.95 -81.53
C VAL A 14 -46.76 -11.08 -80.06
N PHE A 15 -46.05 -12.19 -79.84
CA PHE A 15 -44.93 -12.36 -78.91
C PHE A 15 -44.09 -11.07 -78.72
N ARG A 16 -44.10 -10.50 -77.50
CA ARG A 16 -43.05 -9.70 -76.83
C ARG A 16 -43.66 -8.58 -76.00
N SER A 17 -43.85 -8.81 -74.70
CA SER A 17 -43.68 -7.80 -73.63
C SER A 17 -44.28 -8.33 -72.33
N ASN A 18 -43.56 -9.18 -71.62
CA ASN A 18 -43.79 -9.44 -70.19
C ASN A 18 -42.47 -9.84 -69.51
N LEU A 19 -41.44 -9.01 -69.74
CA LEU A 19 -40.13 -9.12 -69.08
C LEU A 19 -39.73 -7.75 -68.51
N ARG A 20 -40.66 -7.06 -67.81
CA ARG A 20 -40.39 -5.76 -67.17
C ARG A 20 -40.98 -5.58 -65.76
N LEU A 21 -41.51 -6.64 -65.13
CA LEU A 21 -41.92 -6.59 -63.71
C LEU A 21 -41.01 -7.36 -62.73
N ILE A 22 -40.07 -8.18 -63.23
CA ILE A 22 -39.10 -8.88 -62.40
C ILE A 22 -37.97 -7.96 -61.85
N PRO A 23 -37.49 -6.91 -62.55
CA PRO A 23 -36.41 -6.09 -61.99
C PRO A 23 -36.89 -5.13 -60.90
N LEU A 24 -38.19 -4.82 -60.83
CA LEU A 24 -38.73 -3.94 -59.78
C LEU A 24 -38.84 -4.65 -58.42
N LEU A 25 -39.12 -5.97 -58.40
CA LEU A 25 -39.14 -6.76 -57.17
C LEU A 25 -37.71 -7.05 -56.64
N LEU A 26 -36.73 -7.18 -57.54
CA LEU A 26 -35.32 -7.35 -57.19
C LEU A 26 -34.67 -6.04 -56.68
N LEU A 27 -35.17 -4.87 -57.05
CA LEU A 27 -34.72 -3.58 -56.52
C LEU A 27 -35.19 -3.33 -55.07
N PHE A 28 -36.30 -3.94 -54.62
CA PHE A 28 -36.75 -3.87 -53.22
C PHE A 28 -36.09 -4.93 -52.30
N LEU A 29 -35.44 -5.94 -52.87
CA LEU A 29 -34.62 -6.91 -52.10
C LEU A 29 -33.20 -6.39 -51.77
N GLY A 30 -32.81 -5.23 -52.31
CA GLY A 30 -31.47 -4.65 -52.15
C GLY A 30 -31.25 -3.81 -50.88
N TYR A 31 -32.27 -3.60 -50.05
CA TYR A 31 -32.15 -2.79 -48.82
C TYR A 31 -32.96 -3.39 -47.65
N SER A 32 -32.83 -4.69 -47.38
CA SER A 32 -33.07 -5.15 -46.00
C SER A 32 -31.84 -4.80 -45.17
N ARG A 33 -31.81 -3.61 -44.56
CA ARG A 33 -30.99 -3.42 -43.36
C ARG A 33 -31.57 -4.40 -42.34
N GLY A 34 -30.91 -5.53 -42.13
CA GLY A 34 -31.32 -6.53 -41.14
C GLY A 34 -31.57 -5.85 -39.80
N MET A 35 -32.62 -6.26 -39.08
CA MET A 35 -32.91 -5.74 -37.74
C MET A 35 -31.63 -5.82 -36.89
N PRO A 36 -31.33 -4.78 -36.09
CA PRO A 36 -30.15 -4.79 -35.24
C PRO A 36 -30.22 -6.01 -34.33
N HIS A 37 -29.15 -6.82 -34.34
CA HIS A 37 -29.07 -8.01 -33.50
C HIS A 37 -29.00 -7.56 -32.04
N VAL A 38 -29.97 -7.95 -31.21
CA VAL A 38 -30.00 -7.56 -29.79
C VAL A 38 -29.38 -8.67 -28.96
N LEU A 39 -28.35 -8.34 -28.19
CA LEU A 39 -27.71 -9.26 -27.26
C LEU A 39 -27.93 -8.77 -25.82
N ARG A 40 -28.22 -9.68 -24.89
CA ARG A 40 -28.49 -9.34 -23.49
C ARG A 40 -27.40 -9.89 -22.57
N PHE A 41 -26.89 -9.06 -21.67
CA PHE A 41 -26.00 -9.47 -20.58
C PHE A 41 -26.75 -9.48 -19.25
N GLY A 42 -26.47 -10.46 -18.40
CA GLY A 42 -27.00 -10.51 -17.03
C GLY A 42 -25.99 -9.92 -16.05
N GLY A 43 -26.44 -9.07 -15.14
CA GLY A 43 -25.66 -8.62 -13.99
C GLY A 43 -26.37 -9.01 -12.70
N ILE A 44 -25.64 -9.60 -11.75
CA ILE A 44 -26.15 -9.89 -10.40
C ILE A 44 -25.27 -9.13 -9.43
N PHE A 45 -25.85 -8.16 -8.72
CA PHE A 45 -25.12 -7.29 -7.80
C PHE A 45 -25.69 -7.39 -6.39
N GLU A 46 -24.80 -7.38 -5.41
CA GLU A 46 -25.17 -7.41 -4.01
C GLU A 46 -25.44 -5.98 -3.51
N SER A 47 -26.56 -5.81 -2.82
CA SER A 47 -26.93 -4.53 -2.20
C SER A 47 -27.63 -4.78 -0.89
N THR A 48 -27.40 -3.93 0.11
CA THR A 48 -28.27 -3.89 1.29
C THR A 48 -29.63 -3.34 0.88
N GLU A 49 -30.72 -4.00 1.27
CA GLU A 49 -32.10 -3.58 0.95
C GLU A 49 -32.29 -2.08 1.27
N SER A 50 -32.48 -1.26 0.22
CA SER A 50 -32.57 0.22 0.18
C SER A 50 -31.27 1.05 -0.01
N GLY A 51 -30.12 0.42 -0.21
CA GLY A 51 -28.86 1.12 -0.52
C GLY A 51 -28.80 1.72 -1.93
N PRO A 52 -27.96 2.76 -2.16
CA PRO A 52 -27.67 3.25 -3.51
C PRO A 52 -27.02 2.16 -4.37
N SER A 53 -27.19 2.24 -5.69
CA SER A 53 -26.56 1.31 -6.63
C SER A 53 -25.04 1.28 -6.40
N GLY A 54 -24.48 0.08 -6.24
CA GLY A 54 -23.04 -0.10 -6.03
C GLY A 54 -22.22 0.40 -7.22
N ALA A 55 -20.94 0.70 -6.98
CA ALA A 55 -20.03 1.18 -8.02
C ALA A 55 -19.92 0.20 -9.21
N GLU A 56 -19.97 -1.12 -8.94
CA GLU A 56 -19.94 -2.17 -9.98
C GLU A 56 -21.20 -2.15 -10.86
N GLU A 57 -22.40 -2.02 -10.28
CA GLU A 57 -23.66 -1.92 -11.05
C GLU A 57 -23.65 -0.69 -11.96
N LEU A 58 -23.19 0.45 -11.42
CA LEU A 58 -23.07 1.70 -12.17
C LEU A 58 -22.04 1.58 -13.30
N ALA A 59 -20.88 0.97 -13.04
CA ALA A 59 -19.83 0.76 -14.03
C ALA A 59 -20.31 -0.16 -15.16
N PHE A 60 -21.07 -1.20 -14.83
CA PHE A 60 -21.68 -2.10 -15.80
C PHE A 60 -22.64 -1.35 -16.76
N LYS A 61 -23.54 -0.52 -16.22
CA LYS A 61 -24.43 0.33 -17.03
C LYS A 61 -23.64 1.34 -17.87
N PHE A 62 -22.65 1.99 -17.27
CA PHE A 62 -21.81 2.99 -17.92
C PHE A 62 -21.03 2.40 -19.10
N ALA A 63 -20.45 1.22 -18.94
CA ALA A 63 -19.72 0.52 -20.00
C ALA A 63 -20.65 0.16 -21.18
N LEU A 64 -21.82 -0.42 -20.91
CA LEU A 64 -22.80 -0.76 -21.94
C LEU A 64 -23.32 0.47 -22.70
N ASN A 65 -23.61 1.55 -21.98
CA ASN A 65 -24.00 2.82 -22.60
C ASN A 65 -22.89 3.41 -23.46
N THR A 66 -21.63 3.30 -23.01
CA THR A 66 -20.46 3.77 -23.75
C THR A 66 -20.30 3.00 -25.06
N ILE A 67 -20.40 1.66 -25.03
CA ILE A 67 -20.32 0.81 -26.23
C ILE A 67 -21.50 1.06 -27.18
N ASN A 68 -22.72 1.19 -26.66
CA ASN A 68 -23.90 1.42 -27.50
C ASN A 68 -23.91 2.82 -28.15
N ARG A 69 -23.36 3.83 -27.48
CA ARG A 69 -23.15 5.18 -28.02
C ARG A 69 -22.02 5.18 -29.05
N ASN A 70 -20.92 4.49 -28.77
CA ASN A 70 -19.76 4.40 -29.66
C ASN A 70 -19.82 3.16 -30.57
N ARG A 71 -20.45 3.32 -31.74
CA ARG A 71 -20.69 2.23 -32.71
C ARG A 71 -19.44 1.69 -33.43
N THR A 72 -18.24 2.03 -32.98
CA THR A 72 -16.97 1.51 -33.53
C THR A 72 -16.80 0.02 -33.29
N LEU A 73 -17.14 -0.46 -32.09
CA LEU A 73 -16.95 -1.86 -31.70
C LEU A 73 -18.04 -2.79 -32.27
N LEU A 74 -19.31 -2.39 -32.11
CA LEU A 74 -20.48 -3.17 -32.51
C LEU A 74 -21.47 -2.31 -33.32
N PRO A 75 -21.28 -2.16 -34.64
CA PRO A 75 -22.14 -1.30 -35.46
C PRO A 75 -23.56 -1.88 -35.63
N ASN A 76 -23.67 -3.20 -35.80
CA ASN A 76 -24.93 -3.89 -36.14
C ASN A 76 -25.59 -4.60 -34.94
N THR A 77 -24.94 -4.58 -33.77
CA THR A 77 -25.43 -5.25 -32.55
C THR A 77 -25.73 -4.18 -31.50
N THR A 78 -26.87 -4.30 -30.83
CA THR A 78 -27.20 -3.45 -29.68
C THR A 78 -27.14 -4.30 -28.42
N LEU A 79 -26.34 -3.87 -27.45
CA LEU A 79 -26.21 -4.55 -26.17
C LEU A 79 -27.30 -4.06 -25.21
N THR A 80 -27.98 -5.00 -24.57
CA THR A 80 -28.97 -4.75 -23.52
C THR A 80 -28.56 -5.49 -22.26
N TYR A 81 -29.19 -5.18 -21.15
CA TYR A 81 -28.88 -5.82 -19.88
C TYR A 81 -30.12 -6.19 -19.07
N ASP A 82 -29.97 -7.19 -18.21
CA ASP A 82 -30.85 -7.47 -17.09
C ASP A 82 -30.03 -7.37 -15.79
N ILE A 83 -30.53 -6.65 -14.80
CA ILE A 83 -29.84 -6.44 -13.52
C ILE A 83 -30.71 -6.97 -12.41
N GLN A 84 -30.16 -7.89 -11.62
CA GLN A 84 -30.78 -8.43 -10.42
C GLN A 84 -29.99 -7.97 -9.20
N ARG A 85 -30.71 -7.54 -8.16
CA ARG A 85 -30.15 -7.20 -6.86
C ARG A 85 -30.46 -8.29 -5.87
N ILE A 86 -29.46 -8.67 -5.09
CA ILE A 86 -29.56 -9.73 -4.09
C ILE A 86 -28.96 -9.25 -2.76
N ASN A 87 -29.32 -9.90 -1.67
CA ASN A 87 -28.70 -9.66 -0.37
C ASN A 87 -27.28 -10.25 -0.31
N ILE A 88 -26.40 -9.60 0.46
CA ILE A 88 -25.04 -10.11 0.71
C ILE A 88 -25.16 -11.45 1.45
N PHE A 89 -24.32 -12.42 1.09
CA PHE A 89 -24.29 -13.78 1.65
C PHE A 89 -25.47 -14.69 1.27
N ASP A 90 -26.38 -14.29 0.37
CA ASP A 90 -27.49 -15.13 -0.08
C ASP A 90 -27.21 -15.85 -1.41
N SER A 91 -26.55 -17.01 -1.32
CA SER A 91 -26.28 -17.86 -2.49
C SER A 91 -27.54 -18.49 -3.11
N PHE A 92 -28.61 -18.65 -2.33
CA PHE A 92 -29.85 -19.24 -2.81
C PHE A 92 -30.60 -18.24 -3.70
N GLU A 93 -30.70 -16.98 -3.25
CA GLU A 93 -31.26 -15.92 -4.05
C GLU A 93 -30.44 -15.69 -5.32
N ALA A 94 -29.10 -15.67 -5.22
CA ALA A 94 -28.21 -15.59 -6.38
C ALA A 94 -28.49 -16.69 -7.42
N SER A 95 -28.69 -17.93 -6.96
CA SER A 95 -29.01 -19.07 -7.83
C SER A 95 -30.34 -18.90 -8.54
N ARG A 96 -31.38 -18.47 -7.82
CA ARG A 96 -32.72 -18.22 -8.41
C ARG A 96 -32.65 -17.11 -9.46
N LYS A 97 -31.98 -16.01 -9.15
CA LYS A 97 -31.81 -14.87 -10.07
C LYS A 97 -30.98 -15.22 -11.30
N ALA A 98 -29.95 -16.04 -11.16
CA ALA A 98 -29.20 -16.57 -12.29
C ALA A 98 -30.12 -17.42 -13.20
N CYS A 99 -30.98 -18.26 -12.63
CA CYS A 99 -31.95 -19.04 -13.40
C CYS A 99 -32.98 -18.18 -14.13
N ASP A 100 -33.47 -17.11 -13.49
CA ASP A 100 -34.37 -16.15 -14.12
C ASP A 100 -33.70 -15.51 -15.35
N GLN A 101 -32.44 -15.07 -15.22
CA GLN A 101 -31.66 -14.50 -16.34
C GLN A 101 -31.38 -15.50 -17.46
N LEU A 102 -31.07 -16.75 -17.12
CA LEU A 102 -30.85 -17.81 -18.11
C LEU A 102 -32.15 -18.17 -18.85
N SER A 103 -33.29 -18.11 -18.17
CA SER A 103 -34.61 -18.28 -18.79
C SER A 103 -34.96 -17.13 -19.75
N LEU A 104 -34.50 -15.92 -19.44
CA LEU A 104 -34.64 -14.75 -20.30
C LEU A 104 -33.71 -14.81 -21.54
N GLY A 105 -32.64 -15.60 -21.47
CA GLY A 105 -31.64 -15.75 -22.51
C GLY A 105 -30.61 -14.62 -22.46
N VAL A 106 -29.57 -14.81 -21.64
CA VAL A 106 -28.40 -13.91 -21.55
C VAL A 106 -27.16 -14.59 -22.13
N ALA A 107 -26.26 -13.79 -22.73
CA ALA A 107 -25.03 -14.28 -23.36
C ALA A 107 -23.88 -14.49 -22.36
N ALA A 108 -23.88 -13.75 -21.26
CA ALA A 108 -22.90 -13.82 -20.18
C ALA A 108 -23.55 -13.29 -18.89
N ILE A 109 -23.06 -13.79 -17.74
CA ILE A 109 -23.47 -13.33 -16.40
C ILE A 109 -22.26 -12.68 -15.71
N PHE A 110 -22.44 -11.47 -15.20
CA PHE A 110 -21.43 -10.67 -14.48
C PHE A 110 -21.76 -10.62 -12.99
N GLY A 111 -20.75 -10.79 -12.14
CA GLY A 111 -20.93 -10.88 -10.69
C GLY A 111 -21.62 -12.18 -10.25
N PRO A 112 -21.93 -12.36 -8.96
CA PRO A 112 -21.84 -11.40 -7.85
C PRO A 112 -20.44 -11.28 -7.21
N SER A 113 -20.32 -10.36 -6.25
CA SER A 113 -19.05 -9.93 -5.65
C SER A 113 -18.59 -10.84 -4.50
N HIS A 114 -19.51 -11.32 -3.65
CA HIS A 114 -19.18 -12.23 -2.56
C HIS A 114 -18.91 -13.68 -3.06
N SER A 115 -17.94 -14.33 -2.43
CA SER A 115 -17.46 -15.67 -2.83
C SER A 115 -18.54 -16.75 -2.78
N SER A 116 -19.41 -16.76 -1.75
CA SER A 116 -20.48 -17.78 -1.61
C SER A 116 -21.50 -17.69 -2.75
N SER A 117 -22.00 -16.48 -3.02
CA SER A 117 -22.95 -16.18 -4.09
C SER A 117 -22.32 -16.50 -5.46
N ALA A 118 -21.05 -16.11 -5.65
CA ALA A 118 -20.33 -16.34 -6.90
C ALA A 118 -20.09 -17.83 -7.17
N ASN A 119 -19.88 -18.66 -6.14
CA ASN A 119 -19.73 -20.10 -6.30
C ASN A 119 -21.02 -20.77 -6.79
N ALA A 120 -22.17 -20.33 -6.30
CA ALA A 120 -23.45 -20.86 -6.74
C ALA A 120 -23.75 -20.51 -8.21
N VAL A 121 -23.53 -19.24 -8.59
CA VAL A 121 -23.67 -18.79 -9.98
C VAL A 121 -22.66 -19.52 -10.89
N GLN A 122 -21.41 -19.68 -10.44
CA GLN A 122 -20.38 -20.43 -11.16
C GLN A 122 -20.83 -21.85 -11.50
N SER A 123 -21.37 -22.57 -10.51
CA SER A 123 -21.81 -23.95 -10.70
C SER A 123 -22.91 -24.06 -11.76
N ILE A 124 -23.86 -23.13 -11.77
CA ILE A 124 -24.96 -23.10 -12.75
C ILE A 124 -24.43 -22.77 -14.14
N CYS A 125 -23.59 -21.74 -14.24
CA CYS A 125 -22.93 -21.32 -15.48
C CYS A 125 -22.11 -22.46 -16.11
N ASN A 126 -21.36 -23.21 -15.29
CA ASN A 126 -20.59 -24.37 -15.74
C ASN A 126 -21.49 -25.50 -16.25
N ALA A 127 -22.59 -25.81 -15.53
CA ALA A 127 -23.54 -26.85 -15.93
C ALA A 127 -24.32 -26.52 -17.21
N LEU A 128 -24.63 -25.24 -17.44
CA LEU A 128 -25.44 -24.78 -18.58
C LEU A 128 -24.59 -24.20 -19.72
N GLY A 129 -23.26 -24.19 -19.58
CA GLY A 129 -22.34 -23.71 -20.61
C GLY A 129 -22.45 -22.21 -20.89
N VAL A 130 -22.76 -21.39 -19.88
CA VAL A 130 -22.84 -19.93 -20.02
C VAL A 130 -21.62 -19.28 -19.36
N PRO A 131 -20.92 -18.33 -20.00
CA PRO A 131 -19.78 -17.65 -19.39
C PRO A 131 -20.16 -16.87 -18.14
N HIS A 132 -19.41 -17.12 -17.06
CA HIS A 132 -19.43 -16.32 -15.84
C HIS A 132 -18.22 -15.39 -15.78
N VAL A 133 -18.46 -14.09 -15.65
CA VAL A 133 -17.42 -13.05 -15.63
C VAL A 133 -17.32 -12.46 -14.23
N GLN A 134 -16.12 -12.56 -13.64
CA GLN A 134 -15.87 -12.15 -12.26
C GLN A 134 -14.87 -11.00 -12.19
N THR A 135 -15.18 -9.98 -11.39
CA THR A 135 -14.34 -8.80 -11.14
C THR A 135 -13.73 -8.77 -9.75
N LYS A 136 -14.24 -9.58 -8.83
CA LYS A 136 -13.68 -9.78 -7.48
C LYS A 136 -12.93 -11.10 -7.41
N TRP A 137 -11.96 -11.14 -6.50
CA TRP A 137 -11.27 -12.37 -6.20
C TRP A 137 -12.12 -13.34 -5.41
N LYS A 138 -11.90 -14.62 -5.70
CA LYS A 138 -12.38 -15.75 -4.91
C LYS A 138 -11.22 -16.72 -4.72
N HIS A 139 -11.21 -17.41 -3.58
CA HIS A 139 -10.30 -18.52 -3.37
C HIS A 139 -10.62 -19.64 -4.38
N GLN A 140 -9.66 -19.99 -5.23
CA GLN A 140 -9.80 -21.10 -6.16
C GLN A 140 -9.24 -22.37 -5.55
N ILE A 141 -10.11 -23.34 -5.33
CA ILE A 141 -9.71 -24.66 -4.86
C ILE A 141 -9.12 -25.41 -6.06
N SER A 142 -7.90 -25.93 -5.93
CA SER A 142 -7.14 -26.56 -7.04
C SER A 142 -7.80 -27.78 -7.67
N ASP A 143 -8.80 -28.38 -7.02
CA ASP A 143 -9.59 -29.50 -7.56
C ASP A 143 -10.77 -29.07 -8.46
N ASN A 144 -11.05 -27.76 -8.57
CA ASN A 144 -12.23 -27.30 -9.28
C ASN A 144 -11.99 -27.21 -10.79
N ARG A 145 -12.51 -28.18 -11.55
CA ARG A 145 -12.38 -28.29 -13.02
C ARG A 145 -13.36 -27.40 -13.80
N ASP A 146 -13.76 -26.27 -13.22
CA ASP A 146 -14.71 -25.36 -13.86
C ASP A 146 -14.10 -24.74 -15.13
N SER A 147 -14.85 -24.75 -16.24
CA SER A 147 -14.33 -24.28 -17.54
C SER A 147 -14.98 -22.98 -18.03
N TYR A 148 -16.21 -22.69 -17.58
CA TYR A 148 -17.04 -21.57 -18.06
C TYR A 148 -16.93 -20.32 -17.19
N TYR A 149 -15.71 -19.89 -16.88
CA TYR A 149 -15.49 -18.62 -16.20
C TYR A 149 -14.24 -17.88 -16.65
N VAL A 150 -14.26 -16.58 -16.41
CA VAL A 150 -13.07 -15.72 -16.45
C VAL A 150 -13.07 -14.79 -15.26
N SER A 151 -11.87 -14.49 -14.74
CA SER A 151 -11.68 -13.50 -13.68
C SER A 151 -10.73 -12.42 -14.15
N LEU A 152 -11.20 -11.17 -14.11
CA LEU A 152 -10.39 -9.99 -14.44
C LEU A 152 -9.53 -9.52 -13.27
N TYR A 153 -9.80 -10.02 -12.06
CA TYR A 153 -9.04 -9.64 -10.90
C TYR A 153 -7.62 -10.21 -10.96
N PRO A 154 -6.57 -9.41 -10.72
CA PRO A 154 -5.18 -9.90 -10.72
C PRO A 154 -4.97 -11.04 -9.72
N ASP A 155 -4.16 -12.03 -10.09
CA ASP A 155 -3.86 -13.14 -9.18
C ASP A 155 -3.09 -12.68 -7.93
N PHE A 156 -3.51 -13.16 -6.75
CA PHE A 156 -2.89 -12.76 -5.48
C PHE A 156 -1.48 -13.28 -5.30
N SER A 157 -1.10 -14.40 -5.94
CA SER A 157 0.30 -14.84 -5.89
C SER A 157 1.22 -13.82 -6.58
N SER A 158 0.71 -13.12 -7.59
CA SER A 158 1.43 -12.03 -8.26
C SER A 158 1.41 -10.76 -7.41
N LEU A 159 0.27 -10.35 -6.84
CA LEU A 159 0.19 -9.19 -5.94
C LEU A 159 1.08 -9.34 -4.69
N SER A 160 1.09 -10.53 -4.08
CA SER A 160 1.95 -10.82 -2.91
C SER A 160 3.43 -10.85 -3.26
N ARG A 161 3.81 -11.30 -4.47
CA ARG A 161 5.17 -11.14 -5.00
C ARG A 161 5.54 -9.68 -5.20
N ALA A 162 4.65 -8.84 -5.72
CA ALA A 162 4.89 -7.40 -5.85
C ALA A 162 5.15 -6.72 -4.49
N ILE A 163 4.37 -7.08 -3.47
CA ILE A 163 4.60 -6.61 -2.10
C ILE A 163 5.96 -7.09 -1.57
N LEU A 164 6.31 -8.36 -1.81
CA LEU A 164 7.59 -8.92 -1.38
C LEU A 164 8.78 -8.21 -2.06
N ASP A 165 8.67 -7.88 -3.36
CA ASP A 165 9.69 -7.13 -4.08
C ASP A 165 9.88 -5.72 -3.50
N LEU A 166 8.81 -5.04 -3.07
CA LEU A 166 8.91 -3.76 -2.34
C LEU A 166 9.63 -3.93 -0.99
N VAL A 167 9.25 -4.95 -0.21
CA VAL A 167 9.89 -5.25 1.08
C VAL A 167 11.40 -5.51 0.90
N HIS A 168 11.78 -6.20 -0.18
CA HIS A 168 13.18 -6.40 -0.54
C HIS A 168 13.88 -5.12 -1.00
N PHE A 169 13.22 -4.32 -1.83
CA PHE A 169 13.76 -3.04 -2.29
C PHE A 169 14.06 -2.10 -1.13
N PHE A 170 13.16 -2.02 -0.14
CA PHE A 170 13.36 -1.24 1.08
C PHE A 170 14.26 -1.92 2.12
N LYS A 171 14.72 -3.16 1.87
CA LYS A 171 15.61 -3.94 2.75
C LYS A 171 15.07 -4.10 4.17
N TRP A 172 13.76 -4.29 4.31
CA TRP A 172 13.12 -4.46 5.61
C TRP A 172 13.51 -5.79 6.26
N LYS A 173 13.94 -5.75 7.53
CA LYS A 173 14.27 -6.94 8.33
C LYS A 173 13.12 -7.41 9.23
N THR A 174 12.25 -6.49 9.63
CA THR A 174 11.10 -6.74 10.50
C THR A 174 9.88 -6.11 9.88
N VAL A 175 8.82 -6.87 9.72
CA VAL A 175 7.59 -6.45 9.03
C VAL A 175 6.38 -6.85 9.87
N THR A 176 5.46 -5.91 10.09
CA THR A 176 4.15 -6.21 10.67
C THR A 176 3.10 -6.23 9.56
N VAL A 177 2.37 -7.33 9.44
CA VAL A 177 1.23 -7.47 8.54
C VAL A 177 -0.05 -7.29 9.35
N VAL A 178 -0.86 -6.32 8.94
CA VAL A 178 -2.18 -6.03 9.49
C VAL A 178 -3.21 -6.35 8.43
N TYR A 179 -4.09 -7.32 8.70
CA TYR A 179 -5.11 -7.77 7.74
C TYR A 179 -6.53 -7.64 8.29
N ASP A 180 -7.50 -7.48 7.40
CA ASP A 180 -8.91 -7.26 7.72
C ASP A 180 -9.63 -8.57 8.12
N ASP A 181 -9.71 -9.52 7.19
CA ASP A 181 -10.53 -10.72 7.32
C ASP A 181 -9.72 -12.01 7.16
N SER A 182 -10.35 -13.15 7.47
CA SER A 182 -9.69 -14.47 7.34
C SER A 182 -9.15 -14.76 5.94
N THR A 183 -9.70 -14.13 4.89
CA THR A 183 -9.21 -14.30 3.52
C THR A 183 -7.88 -13.56 3.28
N GLY A 184 -7.57 -12.52 4.05
CA GLY A 184 -6.30 -11.79 3.98
C GLY A 184 -5.06 -12.69 4.15
N LEU A 185 -5.14 -13.71 5.00
CA LEU A 185 -4.05 -14.69 5.19
C LEU A 185 -3.79 -15.53 3.91
N ILE A 186 -4.84 -15.81 3.14
CA ILE A 186 -4.73 -16.53 1.87
C ILE A 186 -4.13 -15.59 0.81
N ARG A 187 -4.59 -14.34 0.76
CA ARG A 187 -4.08 -13.30 -0.16
C ARG A 187 -2.59 -13.03 0.01
N LEU A 188 -2.12 -13.07 1.26
CA LEU A 188 -0.74 -12.79 1.64
C LEU A 188 0.10 -14.05 1.88
N GLN A 189 -0.34 -15.21 1.39
CA GLN A 189 0.33 -16.48 1.69
C GLN A 189 1.81 -16.51 1.27
N GLU A 190 2.16 -15.92 0.11
CA GLU A 190 3.57 -15.87 -0.32
C GLU A 190 4.42 -14.97 0.56
N LEU A 191 3.84 -13.89 1.11
CA LEU A 191 4.51 -13.03 2.09
C LEU A 191 4.69 -13.75 3.43
N ILE A 192 3.72 -14.56 3.85
CA ILE A 192 3.81 -15.38 5.07
C ILE A 192 4.86 -16.48 4.93
N LYS A 193 5.06 -17.01 3.71
CA LYS A 193 6.13 -17.98 3.41
C LYS A 193 7.51 -17.30 3.28
N ALA A 194 7.57 -15.99 3.08
CA ALA A 194 8.82 -15.27 2.85
C ALA A 194 9.91 -15.50 3.90
N PRO A 195 9.64 -15.57 5.22
CA PRO A 195 10.66 -15.85 6.25
C PRO A 195 11.42 -17.17 6.07
N SER A 196 10.85 -18.14 5.35
CA SER A 196 11.52 -19.41 5.04
C SER A 196 12.62 -19.27 3.97
N ARG A 197 12.50 -18.26 3.10
CA ARG A 197 13.42 -17.99 1.99
C ARG A 197 14.30 -16.78 2.24
N TYR A 198 13.85 -15.86 3.08
CA TYR A 198 14.47 -14.57 3.34
C TYR A 198 14.58 -14.32 4.84
N ASN A 199 15.65 -13.65 5.27
CA ASN A 199 15.89 -13.34 6.68
C ASN A 199 15.02 -12.14 7.15
N ILE A 200 13.70 -12.32 7.11
CA ILE A 200 12.69 -11.33 7.48
C ILE A 200 11.89 -11.87 8.67
N ARG A 201 11.75 -11.06 9.72
CA ARG A 201 10.88 -11.37 10.87
C ARG A 201 9.49 -10.80 10.62
N LEU A 202 8.49 -11.67 10.61
CA LEU A 202 7.10 -11.31 10.39
C LEU A 202 6.32 -11.27 11.70
N LYS A 203 5.54 -10.22 11.92
CA LYS A 203 4.49 -10.14 12.95
C LYS A 203 3.15 -10.07 12.24
N ILE A 204 2.17 -10.81 12.75
CA ILE A 204 0.84 -10.90 12.15
C ILE A 204 -0.17 -10.33 13.15
N ARG A 205 -1.01 -9.40 12.69
CA ARG A 205 -2.04 -8.73 13.47
C ARG A 205 -3.33 -8.67 12.67
N GLN A 206 -4.47 -8.90 13.32
CA GLN A 206 -5.78 -8.81 12.69
C GLN A 206 -6.48 -7.51 13.12
N LEU A 207 -7.17 -6.86 12.20
CA LEU A 207 -8.07 -5.75 12.51
C LEU A 207 -9.32 -6.25 13.24
N PRO A 208 -9.89 -5.44 14.14
CA PRO A 208 -11.11 -5.82 14.85
C PRO A 208 -12.27 -6.02 13.88
N THR A 209 -12.88 -7.20 13.90
CA THR A 209 -13.95 -7.60 12.98
C THR A 209 -15.30 -6.97 13.31
N GLU A 210 -15.56 -6.68 14.59
CA GLU A 210 -16.86 -6.19 15.08
C GLU A 210 -16.95 -4.67 15.12
N THR A 211 -15.81 -3.99 15.24
CA THR A 211 -15.74 -2.54 15.44
C THR A 211 -14.74 -1.93 14.50
N LYS A 212 -15.04 -0.74 13.96
CA LYS A 212 -14.07 0.04 13.18
C LYS A 212 -12.96 0.70 14.02
N ASP A 213 -12.91 0.45 15.33
CA ASP A 213 -11.94 1.06 16.24
C ASP A 213 -10.65 0.23 16.32
N ALA A 214 -9.66 0.58 15.49
CA ALA A 214 -8.34 -0.01 15.49
C ALA A 214 -7.39 0.62 16.53
N LYS A 215 -7.82 1.63 17.31
CA LYS A 215 -6.97 2.31 18.30
C LYS A 215 -6.31 1.37 19.32
N PRO A 216 -6.98 0.33 19.85
CA PRO A 216 -6.31 -0.60 20.77
C PRO A 216 -5.12 -1.31 20.10
N LEU A 217 -5.32 -1.79 18.87
CA LEU A 217 -4.27 -2.45 18.09
C LEU A 217 -3.12 -1.49 17.77
N LEU A 218 -3.45 -0.29 17.29
CA LEU A 218 -2.47 0.77 17.02
C LEU A 218 -1.67 1.15 18.28
N LYS A 219 -2.33 1.16 19.45
CA LYS A 219 -1.66 1.42 20.75
C LYS A 219 -0.62 0.35 21.05
N GLU A 220 -0.95 -0.92 20.83
CA GLU A 220 -0.01 -2.03 21.00
C GLU A 220 1.14 -1.95 20.01
N MET A 221 0.86 -1.66 18.73
CA MET A 221 1.88 -1.50 17.69
C MET A 221 2.84 -0.37 18.03
N LYS A 222 2.32 0.77 18.48
CA LYS A 222 3.13 1.91 18.95
C LYS A 222 4.01 1.50 20.14
N LYS A 223 3.45 0.78 21.12
CA LYS A 223 4.21 0.27 22.28
C LYS A 223 5.30 -0.72 21.88
N ALA A 224 5.02 -1.53 20.88
CA ALA A 224 5.93 -2.53 20.32
C ALA A 224 6.92 -1.96 19.30
N LYS A 225 6.88 -0.65 19.04
CA LYS A 225 7.76 0.08 18.11
C LYS A 225 7.77 -0.53 16.70
N GLU A 226 6.57 -0.76 16.18
CA GLU A 226 6.36 -1.37 14.86
C GLU A 226 6.29 -0.28 13.79
N PHE A 227 7.42 0.03 13.15
CA PHE A 227 7.55 1.12 12.19
C PHE A 227 7.28 0.72 10.73
N HIS A 228 7.50 -0.54 10.37
CA HIS A 228 7.29 -1.08 9.02
C HIS A 228 6.02 -1.93 9.00
N VAL A 229 4.95 -1.39 8.44
CA VAL A 229 3.62 -2.03 8.49
C VAL A 229 3.03 -2.17 7.11
N ILE A 230 2.47 -3.35 6.83
CA ILE A 230 1.70 -3.65 5.62
C ILE A 230 0.23 -3.76 6.02
N PHE A 231 -0.62 -2.94 5.40
CA PHE A 231 -2.06 -2.93 5.61
C PHE A 231 -2.78 -3.60 4.44
N ASP A 232 -3.44 -4.72 4.73
CA ASP A 232 -4.30 -5.46 3.80
C ASP A 232 -5.76 -5.34 4.18
N CYS A 233 -6.38 -4.26 3.71
CA CYS A 233 -7.77 -3.93 3.97
C CYS A 233 -8.38 -3.14 2.80
N GLY A 234 -9.72 -3.05 2.76
CA GLY A 234 -10.41 -2.22 1.77
C GLY A 234 -10.06 -0.73 1.91
N HIS A 235 -10.31 0.07 0.87
CA HIS A 235 -10.04 1.52 0.88
C HIS A 235 -10.83 2.25 1.97
N GLU A 236 -12.06 1.84 2.26
CA GLU A 236 -12.83 2.42 3.37
C GLU A 236 -12.16 2.20 4.72
N MET A 237 -11.68 0.98 4.99
CA MET A 237 -10.99 0.67 6.24
C MET A 237 -9.63 1.37 6.32
N ALA A 238 -8.92 1.48 5.20
CA ALA A 238 -7.67 2.23 5.13
C ALA A 238 -7.88 3.71 5.52
N ALA A 239 -8.99 4.34 5.10
CA ALA A 239 -9.35 5.71 5.52
C ALA A 239 -9.51 5.81 7.04
N TRP A 240 -10.21 4.85 7.65
CA TRP A 240 -10.40 4.79 9.10
C TRP A 240 -9.09 4.58 9.85
N ILE A 241 -8.22 3.69 9.36
CA ILE A 241 -6.90 3.44 9.94
C ILE A 241 -6.04 4.69 9.90
N LEU A 242 -5.98 5.40 8.77
CA LEU A 242 -5.19 6.63 8.64
C LEU A 242 -5.66 7.72 9.61
N LYS A 243 -6.98 7.92 9.73
CA LYS A 243 -7.56 8.88 10.68
C LYS A 243 -7.18 8.56 12.12
N GLN A 244 -7.21 7.28 12.50
CA GLN A 244 -6.84 6.82 13.84
C GLN A 244 -5.33 6.87 14.07
N ALA A 245 -4.51 6.48 13.09
CA ALA A 245 -3.06 6.57 13.17
C ALA A 245 -2.59 8.02 13.37
N LEU A 246 -3.22 8.97 12.66
CA LEU A 246 -2.97 10.40 12.86
C LEU A 246 -3.33 10.85 14.29
N ALA A 247 -4.52 10.50 14.77
CA ALA A 247 -4.96 10.82 16.13
C ALA A 247 -4.05 10.20 17.22
N MET A 248 -3.39 9.09 16.92
CA MET A 248 -2.47 8.41 17.83
C MET A 248 -1.01 8.85 17.70
N GLY A 249 -0.72 9.82 16.81
CA GLY A 249 0.63 10.28 16.54
C GLY A 249 1.53 9.17 15.98
N MET A 250 0.96 8.32 15.11
CA MET A 250 1.67 7.29 14.33
C MET A 250 1.87 7.73 12.87
N MET A 251 1.85 9.03 12.61
CA MET A 251 2.13 9.65 11.32
C MET A 251 3.38 10.49 11.47
N THR A 252 4.54 9.84 11.41
CA THR A 252 5.87 10.46 11.55
C THR A 252 6.80 9.88 10.49
N GLU A 253 7.94 10.53 10.25
CA GLU A 253 9.00 10.14 9.32
C GLU A 253 9.57 8.74 9.54
N TYR A 254 9.47 8.24 10.77
CA TYR A 254 9.89 6.90 11.15
C TYR A 254 8.96 5.80 10.65
N TYR A 255 7.68 6.09 10.45
CA TYR A 255 6.72 5.08 9.98
C TYR A 255 6.80 4.94 8.46
N HIS A 256 6.76 3.69 8.02
CA HIS A 256 6.63 3.35 6.62
C HIS A 256 5.50 2.33 6.45
N TYR A 257 4.45 2.78 5.77
CA TYR A 257 3.24 2.01 5.50
C TYR A 257 3.17 1.56 4.04
N ILE A 258 2.85 0.29 3.82
CA ILE A 258 2.48 -0.26 2.52
C ILE A 258 1.00 -0.60 2.55
N PHE A 259 0.21 -0.02 1.66
CA PHE A 259 -1.19 -0.39 1.46
C PHE A 259 -1.32 -1.33 0.27
N THR A 260 -1.96 -2.49 0.47
CA THR A 260 -2.14 -3.49 -0.59
C THR A 260 -3.31 -3.15 -1.53
N THR A 261 -4.25 -2.32 -1.07
CA THR A 261 -5.39 -1.87 -1.89
C THR A 261 -4.92 -1.11 -3.12
N LEU A 262 -5.51 -1.44 -4.27
CA LEU A 262 -5.26 -0.76 -5.55
C LEU A 262 -5.91 0.62 -5.63
N ASP A 263 -6.78 0.94 -4.65
CA ASP A 263 -7.54 2.18 -4.54
C ASP A 263 -6.90 3.19 -3.58
N LEU A 264 -5.57 3.16 -3.38
CA LEU A 264 -4.91 4.13 -2.49
C LEU A 264 -5.16 5.59 -2.92
N PHE A 265 -5.30 5.82 -4.23
CA PHE A 265 -5.61 7.13 -4.80
C PHE A 265 -7.02 7.64 -4.47
N ALA A 266 -7.91 6.80 -3.96
CA ALA A 266 -9.26 7.20 -3.57
C ALA A 266 -9.28 7.95 -2.23
N LEU A 267 -8.23 7.83 -1.43
CA LEU A 267 -8.12 8.44 -0.11
C LEU A 267 -7.71 9.90 -0.22
N ASP A 268 -8.31 10.75 0.62
CA ASP A 268 -7.83 12.11 0.80
C ASP A 268 -6.50 12.10 1.57
N MET A 269 -5.43 12.41 0.84
CA MET A 269 -4.06 12.40 1.36
C MET A 269 -3.60 13.77 1.88
N GLU A 270 -4.40 14.83 1.69
CA GLU A 270 -4.02 16.19 2.09
C GLU A 270 -3.67 16.31 3.58
N PRO A 271 -4.42 15.70 4.53
CA PRO A 271 -4.09 15.77 5.94
C PRO A 271 -2.77 15.08 6.33
N TYR A 272 -2.27 14.17 5.48
CA TYR A 272 -1.15 13.29 5.81
C TYR A 272 0.15 13.68 5.10
N ARG A 273 0.09 14.44 4.00
CA ARG A 273 1.25 14.78 3.14
C ARG A 273 2.41 15.46 3.86
N PHE A 274 2.13 16.28 4.88
CA PHE A 274 3.13 17.04 5.64
C PHE A 274 3.58 16.35 6.93
N SER A 275 3.13 15.12 7.19
CA SER A 275 3.52 14.36 8.39
C SER A 275 4.89 13.69 8.29
N GLY A 276 5.50 13.70 7.11
CA GLY A 276 6.79 13.06 6.84
C GLY A 276 6.74 11.54 6.69
N VAL A 277 5.58 10.90 6.90
CA VAL A 277 5.40 9.45 6.80
C VAL A 277 5.71 8.93 5.39
N ASN A 278 6.40 7.78 5.31
CA ASN A 278 6.55 7.09 4.04
C ASN A 278 5.32 6.21 3.80
N MET A 279 4.50 6.56 2.82
CA MET A 279 3.37 5.74 2.41
C MET A 279 3.57 5.28 0.98
N THR A 280 3.45 3.97 0.76
CA THR A 280 3.51 3.37 -0.56
C THR A 280 2.27 2.50 -0.80
N GLY A 281 1.89 2.37 -2.06
CA GLY A 281 0.82 1.48 -2.48
C GLY A 281 0.90 1.20 -3.96
N PHE A 282 -0.13 0.53 -4.45
CA PHE A 282 -0.21 0.11 -5.84
C PHE A 282 -1.39 0.77 -6.54
N ARG A 283 -1.26 0.95 -7.85
CA ARG A 283 -2.33 1.41 -8.72
C ARG A 283 -2.30 0.60 -10.01
N ILE A 284 -3.44 0.07 -10.42
CA ILE A 284 -3.57 -0.68 -11.68
C ILE A 284 -4.10 0.17 -12.84
N LEU A 285 -4.75 1.30 -12.53
CA LEU A 285 -5.26 2.21 -13.57
C LEU A 285 -4.12 2.96 -14.25
N ASN A 286 -4.09 2.94 -15.58
CA ASN A 286 -3.12 3.69 -16.36
C ASN A 286 -3.57 5.14 -16.57
N THR A 287 -3.39 5.98 -15.54
CA THR A 287 -3.79 7.41 -15.56
C THR A 287 -2.91 8.27 -16.47
N GLU A 288 -1.79 7.75 -16.97
CA GLU A 288 -0.92 8.47 -17.92
C GLU A 288 -1.53 8.47 -19.33
N ASN A 289 -2.41 7.51 -19.64
CA ASN A 289 -3.09 7.45 -20.92
C ASN A 289 -4.26 8.45 -20.99
N SER A 290 -4.20 9.35 -21.98
CA SER A 290 -5.23 10.39 -22.19
C SER A 290 -6.63 9.83 -22.43
N GLN A 291 -6.75 8.65 -23.06
CA GLN A 291 -8.04 7.99 -23.26
C GLN A 291 -8.65 7.55 -21.92
N VAL A 292 -7.84 6.93 -21.06
CA VAL A 292 -8.25 6.47 -19.73
C VAL A 292 -8.67 7.65 -18.87
N SER A 293 -7.87 8.71 -18.84
CA SER A 293 -8.19 9.94 -18.10
C SER A 293 -9.50 10.58 -18.57
N SER A 294 -9.78 10.60 -19.88
CA SER A 294 -11.05 11.11 -20.40
C SER A 294 -12.27 10.26 -19.99
N ILE A 295 -12.10 8.95 -19.80
CA ILE A 295 -13.17 8.05 -19.36
C ILE A 295 -13.41 8.23 -17.87
N ILE A 296 -12.34 8.36 -17.07
CA ILE A 296 -12.42 8.64 -15.63
C ILE A 296 -13.12 9.99 -15.38
N GLU A 297 -12.82 11.01 -16.19
CA GLU A 297 -13.49 12.33 -16.10
C GLU A 297 -14.99 12.23 -16.46
N LYS A 298 -15.34 11.51 -17.54
CA LYS A 298 -16.76 11.26 -17.87
C LYS A 298 -17.49 10.54 -16.74
N TRP A 299 -16.83 9.55 -16.13
CA TRP A 299 -17.36 8.82 -14.99
C TRP A 299 -17.57 9.73 -13.78
N SER A 300 -16.60 10.61 -13.47
CA SER A 300 -16.71 11.53 -12.33
C SER A 300 -17.88 12.51 -12.51
N MET A 301 -18.09 13.00 -13.74
CA MET A 301 -19.21 13.89 -14.08
C MET A 301 -20.58 13.21 -13.92
N GLU A 302 -20.71 11.93 -14.28
CA GLU A 302 -21.93 11.16 -14.02
C GLU A 302 -22.12 10.85 -12.52
N ARG A 303 -21.04 10.78 -11.74
CA ARG A 303 -21.07 10.52 -10.28
C ARG A 303 -21.32 11.74 -9.41
N LEU A 304 -21.00 12.96 -9.86
CA LEU A 304 -21.18 14.22 -9.12
C LEU A 304 -22.66 14.56 -8.81
N GLN A 305 -23.60 13.74 -9.25
CA GLN A 305 -25.01 13.81 -8.86
C GLN A 305 -25.29 13.19 -7.47
N ALA A 306 -24.32 12.47 -6.88
CA ALA A 306 -24.44 11.90 -5.54
C ALA A 306 -24.04 12.92 -4.45
N PRO A 307 -24.71 12.93 -3.27
CA PRO A 307 -24.32 13.83 -2.18
C PRO A 307 -22.89 13.57 -1.70
N PRO A 308 -22.06 14.61 -1.48
CA PRO A 308 -20.72 14.44 -0.94
C PRO A 308 -20.78 13.83 0.47
N LYS A 309 -19.82 12.96 0.80
CA LYS A 309 -19.66 12.36 2.14
C LYS A 309 -18.40 12.89 2.83
N PRO A 310 -18.46 14.11 3.40
CA PRO A 310 -17.27 14.84 3.87
C PRO A 310 -16.47 14.12 4.97
N ASP A 311 -17.11 13.25 5.78
CA ASP A 311 -16.44 12.56 6.88
C ASP A 311 -15.78 11.21 6.52
N SER A 312 -15.88 10.80 5.25
CA SER A 312 -15.39 9.47 4.81
C SER A 312 -13.87 9.39 4.63
N GLY A 313 -13.19 10.52 4.45
CA GLY A 313 -11.76 10.56 4.11
C GLY A 313 -11.46 10.04 2.69
N LEU A 314 -12.45 10.02 1.82
CA LEU A 314 -12.35 9.63 0.41
C LEU A 314 -12.57 10.85 -0.48
N LEU A 315 -11.88 10.89 -1.62
CA LEU A 315 -12.11 11.88 -2.67
C LEU A 315 -13.50 11.68 -3.29
N ASP A 316 -14.08 12.74 -3.87
CA ASP A 316 -15.36 12.65 -4.57
C ASP A 316 -15.16 12.26 -6.05
N GLY A 317 -16.15 11.55 -6.63
CA GLY A 317 -16.19 11.27 -8.06
C GLY A 317 -15.16 10.27 -8.60
N PHE A 318 -14.34 9.64 -7.76
CA PHE A 318 -13.35 8.67 -8.23
C PHE A 318 -13.99 7.39 -8.80
N MET A 319 -13.25 6.74 -9.71
CA MET A 319 -13.54 5.41 -10.21
C MET A 319 -12.77 4.38 -9.37
N THR A 320 -13.49 3.48 -8.69
CA THR A 320 -12.86 2.37 -7.97
C THR A 320 -12.22 1.39 -8.95
N THR A 321 -11.23 0.64 -8.48
CA THR A 321 -10.62 -0.45 -9.26
C THR A 321 -11.67 -1.48 -9.67
N ASP A 322 -12.63 -1.79 -8.80
CA ASP A 322 -13.72 -2.72 -9.12
C ASP A 322 -14.60 -2.20 -10.28
N ALA A 323 -14.88 -0.89 -10.30
CA ALA A 323 -15.61 -0.25 -11.39
C ALA A 323 -14.80 -0.29 -12.69
N ALA A 324 -13.49 -0.02 -12.64
CA ALA A 324 -12.61 -0.11 -13.80
C ALA A 324 -12.52 -1.54 -14.35
N LEU A 325 -12.40 -2.55 -13.47
CA LEU A 325 -12.41 -3.96 -13.84
C LEU A 325 -13.75 -4.38 -14.47
N MET A 326 -14.88 -3.90 -13.94
CA MET A 326 -16.20 -4.14 -14.53
C MET A 326 -16.33 -3.48 -15.92
N TYR A 327 -15.83 -2.26 -16.07
CA TYR A 327 -15.80 -1.58 -17.36
C TYR A 327 -15.01 -2.39 -18.40
N ASP A 328 -13.80 -2.82 -18.04
CA ASP A 328 -12.96 -3.66 -18.90
C ASP A 328 -13.60 -5.03 -19.17
N ALA A 329 -14.28 -5.62 -18.18
CA ALA A 329 -14.98 -6.91 -18.32
C ALA A 329 -16.07 -6.86 -19.41
N VAL A 330 -16.87 -5.79 -19.42
CA VAL A 330 -17.92 -5.62 -20.44
C VAL A 330 -17.30 -5.43 -21.83
N HIS A 331 -16.20 -4.68 -21.94
CA HIS A 331 -15.50 -4.49 -23.22
C HIS A 331 -14.87 -5.78 -23.75
N VAL A 332 -14.24 -6.57 -22.88
CA VAL A 332 -13.68 -7.89 -23.21
C VAL A 332 -14.76 -8.80 -23.81
N VAL A 333 -15.94 -8.88 -23.16
CA VAL A 333 -17.05 -9.69 -23.69
C VAL A 333 -17.58 -9.11 -25.01
N ALA A 334 -17.65 -7.78 -25.14
CA ALA A 334 -18.09 -7.14 -26.38
C ALA A 334 -17.10 -7.39 -27.56
N VAL A 335 -15.79 -7.42 -27.31
CA VAL A 335 -14.77 -7.83 -28.29
C VAL A 335 -14.98 -9.29 -28.71
N ALA A 336 -15.25 -10.18 -27.77
CA ALA A 336 -15.56 -11.58 -28.08
C ALA A 336 -16.85 -11.73 -28.92
N VAL A 337 -17.87 -10.89 -28.68
CA VAL A 337 -19.08 -10.83 -29.50
C VAL A 337 -18.76 -10.37 -30.92
N GLN A 338 -17.90 -9.36 -31.07
CA GLN A 338 -17.47 -8.84 -32.37
C GLN A 338 -16.72 -9.91 -33.20
N GLN A 339 -15.88 -10.70 -32.55
CA GLN A 339 -15.10 -11.78 -33.19
C GLN A 339 -15.96 -13.00 -33.56
N SER A 340 -17.17 -13.12 -33.02
CA SER A 340 -18.01 -14.27 -33.29
C SER A 340 -18.87 -14.12 -34.54
N GLN A 341 -18.80 -15.11 -35.41
CA GLN A 341 -19.69 -15.24 -36.58
C GLN A 341 -21.07 -15.76 -36.12
N GLN A 342 -22.02 -14.84 -35.93
CA GLN A 342 -23.44 -15.08 -35.55
C GLN A 342 -23.66 -16.04 -34.37
N ILE A 343 -23.80 -15.47 -33.17
CA ILE A 343 -24.18 -16.20 -31.96
C ILE A 343 -25.70 -16.10 -31.76
N THR A 344 -26.39 -17.24 -31.60
CA THR A 344 -27.78 -17.24 -31.13
C THR A 344 -27.83 -17.56 -29.64
N VAL A 345 -28.33 -16.63 -28.84
CA VAL A 345 -28.61 -16.86 -27.41
C VAL A 345 -29.90 -17.67 -27.28
N SER A 346 -29.88 -18.69 -26.44
CA SER A 346 -31.05 -19.54 -26.18
C SER A 346 -31.58 -19.31 -24.77
N SER A 347 -32.89 -19.36 -24.61
CA SER A 347 -33.52 -19.48 -23.29
C SER A 347 -33.19 -20.86 -22.71
N LEU A 348 -32.59 -20.89 -21.53
CA LEU A 348 -32.21 -22.11 -20.82
C LEU A 348 -33.05 -22.25 -19.56
N GLN A 349 -33.31 -23.49 -19.15
CA GLN A 349 -34.07 -23.80 -17.94
C GLN A 349 -33.14 -24.52 -16.97
N CYS A 350 -32.92 -23.99 -15.77
CA CYS A 350 -32.02 -24.60 -14.79
C CYS A 350 -32.39 -26.03 -14.38
N ASN A 351 -33.69 -26.34 -14.40
CA ASN A 351 -34.18 -27.70 -14.10
C ASN A 351 -33.86 -28.70 -15.21
N ARG A 352 -33.36 -28.25 -16.37
CA ARG A 352 -32.98 -29.09 -17.51
C ARG A 352 -31.47 -28.97 -17.73
N HIS A 353 -30.76 -30.09 -17.75
CA HIS A 353 -29.32 -30.15 -17.98
C HIS A 353 -28.94 -30.01 -19.47
N LYS A 354 -29.55 -29.06 -20.20
CA LYS A 354 -29.21 -28.78 -21.60
C LYS A 354 -28.29 -27.55 -21.67
N PRO A 355 -26.99 -27.72 -21.94
CA PRO A 355 -26.07 -26.60 -22.06
C PRO A 355 -26.30 -25.84 -23.36
N TRP A 356 -25.86 -24.57 -23.36
CA TRP A 356 -25.91 -23.73 -24.55
C TRP A 356 -24.90 -24.18 -25.59
N ARG A 357 -25.40 -24.51 -26.79
CA ARG A 357 -24.60 -25.06 -27.91
C ARG A 357 -23.37 -24.22 -28.26
N PHE A 358 -23.49 -22.90 -28.25
CA PHE A 358 -22.39 -21.99 -28.62
C PHE A 358 -21.53 -21.56 -27.43
N GLY A 359 -21.91 -21.94 -26.21
CA GLY A 359 -21.24 -21.52 -24.99
C GLY A 359 -19.76 -21.85 -24.94
N GLY A 360 -19.39 -23.09 -25.32
CA GLY A 360 -17.99 -23.54 -25.33
C GLY A 360 -17.12 -22.75 -26.32
N ARG A 361 -17.66 -22.41 -27.50
CA ARG A 361 -16.95 -21.57 -28.46
C ARG A 361 -16.85 -20.13 -27.95
N PHE A 362 -17.91 -19.61 -27.35
CA PHE A 362 -17.95 -18.23 -26.89
C PHE A 362 -17.03 -17.97 -25.70
N ILE A 363 -16.95 -18.88 -24.71
CA ILE A 363 -15.98 -18.74 -23.61
C ILE A 363 -14.53 -18.77 -24.11
N ASN A 364 -14.22 -19.59 -25.13
CA ASN A 364 -12.89 -19.60 -25.72
C ASN A 364 -12.56 -18.27 -26.40
N LEU A 365 -13.52 -17.66 -27.11
CA LEU A 365 -13.36 -16.31 -27.66
C LEU A 365 -13.13 -15.26 -26.57
N ILE A 366 -13.81 -15.38 -25.41
CA ILE A 366 -13.58 -14.49 -24.27
C ILE A 366 -12.16 -14.68 -23.72
N LYS A 367 -11.68 -15.92 -23.58
CA LYS A 367 -10.31 -16.22 -23.12
C LYS A 367 -9.23 -15.78 -24.13
N GLU A 368 -9.57 -15.70 -25.41
CA GLU A 368 -8.68 -15.24 -26.49
C GLU A 368 -8.85 -13.75 -26.81
N ALA A 369 -9.78 -13.06 -26.15
CA ALA A 369 -10.01 -11.64 -26.38
C ALA A 369 -8.81 -10.83 -25.91
N HIS A 370 -8.36 -9.90 -26.75
CA HIS A 370 -7.31 -8.95 -26.43
C HIS A 370 -7.96 -7.57 -26.29
N TRP A 371 -7.78 -6.95 -25.13
CA TRP A 371 -8.32 -5.64 -24.83
C TRP A 371 -7.33 -4.82 -24.01
N ASP A 372 -7.04 -3.61 -24.47
CA ASP A 372 -6.25 -2.61 -23.76
C ASP A 372 -7.22 -1.66 -23.07
N GLY A 373 -7.51 -1.96 -21.81
CA GLY A 373 -8.54 -1.29 -21.02
C GLY A 373 -8.01 -0.21 -20.08
N LEU A 374 -8.86 0.19 -19.14
CA LEU A 374 -8.53 1.16 -18.09
C LEU A 374 -7.42 0.62 -17.17
N THR A 375 -7.43 -0.70 -16.95
CA THR A 375 -6.45 -1.42 -16.12
C THR A 375 -5.25 -1.95 -16.93
N GLY A 376 -5.02 -1.40 -18.12
CA GLY A 376 -3.96 -1.82 -19.03
C GLY A 376 -4.34 -3.06 -19.85
N ARG A 377 -3.35 -3.86 -20.21
CA ARG A 377 -3.53 -5.04 -21.08
C ARG A 377 -4.25 -6.14 -20.32
N VAL A 378 -5.33 -6.67 -20.89
CA VAL A 378 -6.11 -7.77 -20.30
C VAL A 378 -5.86 -9.05 -21.09
N LEU A 379 -5.12 -9.99 -20.49
CA LEU A 379 -4.86 -11.32 -21.05
C LEU A 379 -5.20 -12.40 -20.03
N PHE A 380 -5.93 -13.41 -20.49
CA PHE A 380 -6.30 -14.56 -19.68
C PHE A 380 -5.44 -15.77 -20.01
N ASN A 381 -5.13 -16.56 -18.99
CA ASN A 381 -4.58 -17.88 -19.21
C ASN A 381 -5.68 -18.80 -19.78
N LYS A 382 -5.37 -19.39 -20.94
CA LYS A 382 -6.31 -20.20 -21.73
C LYS A 382 -6.85 -21.41 -20.96
N THR A 383 -6.11 -21.95 -20.00
CA THR A 383 -6.53 -23.14 -19.24
C THR A 383 -7.51 -22.80 -18.12
N ASN A 384 -7.17 -21.84 -17.26
CA ASN A 384 -7.92 -21.53 -16.04
C ASN A 384 -8.78 -20.26 -16.12
N GLY A 385 -8.71 -19.47 -17.20
CA GLY A 385 -9.48 -18.23 -17.36
C GLY A 385 -9.10 -17.10 -16.40
N LEU A 386 -7.95 -17.19 -15.74
CA LEU A 386 -7.45 -16.16 -14.84
C LEU A 386 -6.62 -15.12 -15.59
N ARG A 387 -6.71 -13.86 -15.17
CA ARG A 387 -5.81 -12.80 -15.66
C ARG A 387 -4.39 -13.02 -15.12
N THR A 388 -3.45 -13.29 -16.02
CA THR A 388 -2.04 -13.55 -15.65
C THR A 388 -1.10 -12.40 -15.98
N ASP A 389 -1.48 -11.55 -16.94
CA ASP A 389 -0.68 -10.39 -17.35
C ASP A 389 -1.38 -9.10 -16.92
N PHE A 390 -0.64 -8.25 -16.21
CA PHE A 390 -1.07 -6.96 -15.73
C PHE A 390 0.16 -6.17 -15.26
N ASP A 391 0.09 -4.85 -15.44
CA ASP A 391 1.11 -3.93 -14.96
C ASP A 391 0.58 -3.20 -13.72
N LEU A 392 1.43 -3.01 -12.72
CA LEU A 392 1.14 -2.21 -11.54
C LEU A 392 2.05 -0.99 -11.49
N ASP A 393 1.46 0.18 -11.30
CA ASP A 393 2.19 1.35 -10.87
C ASP A 393 2.44 1.26 -9.36
N VAL A 394 3.67 1.52 -8.94
CA VAL A 394 4.01 1.75 -7.53
C VAL A 394 3.91 3.24 -7.27
N VAL A 395 3.02 3.62 -6.35
CA VAL A 395 2.79 5.01 -5.97
C VAL A 395 3.28 5.27 -4.55
N SER A 396 3.82 6.47 -4.30
CA SER A 396 4.29 6.93 -2.99
C SER A 396 3.70 8.30 -2.68
N LEU A 397 3.34 8.50 -1.41
CA LEU A 397 2.98 9.83 -0.92
C LEU A 397 4.23 10.71 -0.82
N LYS A 398 4.14 11.90 -1.41
CA LYS A 398 5.10 13.01 -1.31
C LYS A 398 4.40 14.24 -0.77
N GLU A 399 5.20 15.26 -0.45
CA GLU A 399 4.68 16.57 -0.08
C GLU A 399 3.84 17.21 -1.17
N GLU A 400 4.01 16.86 -2.46
CA GLU A 400 3.19 17.35 -3.57
C GLU A 400 1.92 16.52 -3.83
N GLY A 401 1.83 15.32 -3.25
CA GLY A 401 0.72 14.38 -3.45
C GLY A 401 1.20 12.95 -3.73
N LEU A 402 0.31 12.11 -4.25
CA LEU A 402 0.66 10.75 -4.65
C LEU A 402 1.36 10.76 -6.02
N GLU A 403 2.61 10.32 -6.04
CA GLU A 403 3.44 10.24 -7.24
C GLU A 403 3.78 8.80 -7.58
N LYS A 404 3.86 8.49 -8.88
CA LYS A 404 4.36 7.20 -9.36
C LYS A 404 5.88 7.16 -9.22
N ILE A 405 6.38 6.15 -8.50
CA ILE A 405 7.82 5.98 -8.22
C ILE A 405 8.42 4.77 -8.94
N GLY A 406 7.59 3.87 -9.48
CA GLY A 406 8.05 2.70 -10.22
C GLY A 406 6.91 1.95 -10.89
N THR A 407 7.27 0.89 -11.60
CA THR A 407 6.35 -0.07 -12.22
C THR A 407 6.70 -1.48 -11.76
N TRP A 408 5.72 -2.37 -11.79
CA TRP A 408 5.90 -3.79 -11.50
C TRP A 408 5.08 -4.63 -12.47
N ASP A 409 5.70 -5.66 -13.03
CA ASP A 409 5.03 -6.64 -13.88
C ASP A 409 5.47 -8.06 -13.48
N PRO A 410 4.61 -9.09 -13.63
CA PRO A 410 4.93 -10.45 -13.23
C PRO A 410 6.24 -11.04 -13.82
N PRO A 411 6.62 -10.78 -15.09
CA PRO A 411 7.85 -11.34 -15.65
C PRO A 411 9.12 -10.55 -15.28
N SER A 412 9.08 -9.21 -15.22
CA SER A 412 10.27 -8.38 -14.99
C SER A 412 10.47 -7.97 -13.53
N GLY A 413 9.42 -8.07 -12.70
CA GLY A 413 9.45 -7.67 -11.30
C GLY A 413 9.44 -6.15 -11.11
N LEU A 414 10.00 -5.68 -9.99
CA LEU A 414 9.97 -4.27 -9.62
C LEU A 414 11.00 -3.43 -10.38
N ASN A 415 10.55 -2.40 -11.07
CA ASN A 415 11.37 -1.39 -11.71
C ASN A 415 11.11 0.02 -11.15
N MET A 416 12.00 0.49 -10.27
CA MET A 416 11.93 1.84 -9.69
C MET A 416 12.62 2.88 -10.57
N THR A 417 12.05 4.09 -10.62
CA THR A 417 12.63 5.23 -11.36
C THR A 417 13.98 5.68 -10.76
N GLU A 418 14.90 6.16 -11.61
CA GLU A 418 16.28 6.49 -11.21
C GLU A 418 16.39 7.55 -10.10
N SER A 419 15.47 8.51 -10.05
CA SER A 419 15.34 9.51 -8.97
C SER A 419 15.29 8.85 -7.59
N HIS A 420 14.56 7.74 -7.46
CA HIS A 420 14.40 7.00 -6.21
C HIS A 420 15.56 6.04 -5.91
N ARG A 421 16.23 5.52 -6.94
CA ARG A 421 17.49 4.76 -6.79
C ARG A 421 18.65 5.65 -6.34
N SER A 422 18.70 6.90 -6.79
CA SER A 422 19.77 7.86 -6.44
C SER A 422 19.60 8.45 -5.03
N LYS A 423 18.35 8.67 -4.57
CA LYS A 423 18.07 9.07 -3.17
C LYS A 423 18.51 8.04 -2.13
N THR A 424 18.69 6.77 -2.53
CA THR A 424 19.24 5.73 -1.65
C THR A 424 20.77 5.64 -1.67
N SER A 425 21.45 6.26 -2.65
CA SER A 425 22.92 6.25 -2.75
C SER A 425 23.61 7.54 -2.27
N ASN A 426 22.96 8.71 -2.40
CA ASN A 426 23.57 9.99 -2.05
C ASN A 426 23.07 10.49 -0.66
N ILE A 427 23.69 9.97 0.40
CA ILE A 427 23.37 10.31 1.81
C ILE A 427 23.56 11.82 2.10
N THR A 428 24.44 12.50 1.37
CA THR A 428 24.72 13.95 1.50
C THR A 428 23.55 14.83 1.04
N ASP A 429 22.83 14.45 -0.03
CA ASP A 429 21.64 15.19 -0.48
C ASP A 429 20.41 14.87 0.40
N SER A 430 20.44 13.77 1.16
CA SER A 430 19.34 13.30 2.02
C SER A 430 19.17 14.12 3.30
N LEU A 431 20.21 14.81 3.75
CA LEU A 431 20.18 15.63 4.98
C LEU A 431 19.95 17.12 4.71
N ALA A 432 20.18 17.58 3.47
CA ALA A 432 19.96 18.97 3.08
C ALA A 432 18.50 19.39 3.35
N ASN A 433 18.31 20.50 4.06
CA ASN A 433 17.01 21.05 4.48
C ASN A 433 16.18 20.22 5.47
N LYS A 434 16.68 19.11 6.03
CA LYS A 434 16.01 18.44 7.15
C LYS A 434 16.33 19.13 8.47
N SER A 435 15.35 19.19 9.38
CA SER A 435 15.54 19.73 10.73
C SER A 435 15.67 18.60 11.75
N LEU A 436 16.89 18.34 12.22
CA LEU A 436 17.18 17.28 13.19
C LEU A 436 16.91 17.72 14.63
N ARG A 437 16.19 16.90 15.39
CA ARG A 437 16.01 17.08 16.84
C ARG A 437 17.21 16.52 17.58
N VAL A 438 18.00 17.40 18.19
CA VAL A 438 19.21 17.03 18.90
C VAL A 438 18.96 17.02 20.40
N SER A 439 19.05 15.84 21.02
CA SER A 439 19.03 15.70 22.48
C SER A 439 20.43 15.95 23.05
N THR A 440 20.49 16.69 24.15
CA THR A 440 21.73 16.97 24.87
C THR A 440 21.50 17.13 26.37
N ILE A 441 22.58 17.27 27.13
CA ILE A 441 22.60 17.45 28.57
C ILE A 441 23.53 18.62 28.92
N LEU A 442 23.19 19.38 29.98
CA LEU A 442 24.06 20.43 30.49
C LEU A 442 25.29 19.80 31.17
N GLU A 443 26.47 20.06 30.62
CA GLU A 443 27.75 19.52 31.11
C GLU A 443 28.87 20.48 30.68
N GLU A 444 29.64 21.02 31.62
CA GLU A 444 30.76 21.90 31.30
C GLU A 444 31.99 21.08 30.86
N PRO A 445 32.75 21.47 29.81
CA PRO A 445 32.60 22.62 28.92
C PRO A 445 31.84 22.28 27.61
N TYR A 446 31.06 21.20 27.59
CA TYR A 446 30.42 20.67 26.38
C TYR A 446 29.17 21.45 25.98
N VAL A 447 28.24 21.65 26.92
CA VAL A 447 27.00 22.40 26.73
C VAL A 447 26.70 23.18 28.01
N MET A 448 26.67 24.49 27.88
CA MET A 448 26.49 25.47 28.95
C MET A 448 25.42 26.48 28.52
N PHE A 449 24.78 27.14 29.48
CA PHE A 449 23.93 28.27 29.15
C PHE A 449 24.78 29.46 28.69
N LYS A 450 24.42 30.01 27.54
CA LYS A 450 25.08 31.19 27.00
C LYS A 450 24.79 32.41 27.87
N LYS A 451 25.85 33.06 28.38
CA LYS A 451 25.70 34.31 29.14
C LYS A 451 25.27 35.43 28.19
N SER A 452 24.06 35.94 28.38
CA SER A 452 23.54 37.07 27.61
C SER A 452 22.59 37.90 28.46
N ASP A 453 22.64 39.21 28.30
CA ASP A 453 21.72 40.15 28.95
C ASP A 453 20.32 40.11 28.32
N LYS A 454 20.17 39.48 27.14
CA LYS A 454 18.90 39.33 26.43
C LYS A 454 18.35 37.91 26.59
N PRO A 455 17.02 37.73 26.69
CA PRO A 455 16.43 36.39 26.69
C PRO A 455 16.70 35.72 25.33
N LEU A 456 17.41 34.59 25.37
CA LEU A 456 17.73 33.77 24.21
C LEU A 456 16.68 32.67 24.05
N TYR A 457 16.35 32.32 22.81
CA TYR A 457 15.35 31.30 22.47
C TYR A 457 15.92 30.28 21.50
N GLY A 458 15.39 29.06 21.51
CA GLY A 458 15.81 27.99 20.60
C GLY A 458 17.26 27.56 20.82
N ASN A 459 18.03 27.48 19.73
CA ASN A 459 19.41 26.97 19.74
C ASN A 459 20.41 27.94 20.38
N ASP A 460 20.15 29.25 20.32
CA ASP A 460 21.09 30.27 20.78
C ASP A 460 21.26 30.30 22.30
N ARG A 461 20.41 29.59 23.04
CA ARG A 461 20.44 29.47 24.50
C ARG A 461 21.71 28.81 25.03
N PHE A 462 22.39 28.03 24.19
CA PHE A 462 23.49 27.18 24.61
C PHE A 462 24.81 27.61 23.95
N GLU A 463 25.90 27.41 24.67
CA GLU A 463 27.28 27.55 24.18
C GLU A 463 28.14 26.39 24.70
N GLY A 464 29.27 26.11 24.04
CA GLY A 464 30.19 25.05 24.45
C GLY A 464 30.67 24.19 23.29
N TYR A 465 31.59 23.28 23.60
CA TYR A 465 32.29 22.46 22.60
C TYR A 465 31.34 21.67 21.69
N CYS A 466 30.30 21.04 22.26
CA CYS A 466 29.35 20.24 21.49
C CYS A 466 28.42 21.10 20.62
N ILE A 467 28.10 22.33 21.05
CA ILE A 467 27.26 23.25 20.29
C ILE A 467 28.03 23.78 19.07
N ASP A 468 29.29 24.13 19.24
CA ASP A 468 30.14 24.58 18.14
C ASP A 468 30.40 23.44 17.15
N LEU A 469 30.66 22.22 17.64
CA LEU A 469 30.78 21.02 16.80
C LEU A 469 29.51 20.77 15.97
N LEU A 470 28.33 20.87 16.59
CA LEU A 470 27.06 20.68 15.89
C LEU A 470 26.83 21.75 14.82
N ARG A 471 27.24 23.01 15.08
CA ARG A 471 27.18 24.10 14.12
C ARG A 471 28.07 23.82 12.90
N GLU A 472 29.30 23.36 13.10
CA GLU A 472 30.21 22.98 11.99
C GLU A 472 29.67 21.80 11.18
N LEU A 473 29.15 20.77 11.86
CA LEU A 473 28.52 19.62 11.19
C LEU A 473 27.33 20.05 10.33
N SER A 474 26.47 20.92 10.85
CA SER A 474 25.33 21.51 10.14
C SER A 474 25.76 22.34 8.93
N ALA A 475 26.84 23.12 9.05
CA ALA A 475 27.36 23.93 7.94
C ALA A 475 27.94 23.06 6.81
N ILE A 476 28.63 21.96 7.14
CA ILE A 476 29.23 21.05 6.16
C ILE A 476 28.17 20.18 5.47
N LEU A 477 27.20 19.66 6.23
CA LEU A 477 26.21 18.69 5.75
C LEU A 477 24.87 19.32 5.33
N GLY A 478 24.65 20.61 5.61
CA GLY A 478 23.49 21.36 5.14
C GLY A 478 22.16 21.05 5.83
N PHE A 479 22.17 20.38 7.00
CA PHE A 479 20.96 20.14 7.79
C PHE A 479 20.68 21.28 8.77
N ARG A 480 19.40 21.52 9.10
CA ARG A 480 18.97 22.38 10.22
C ARG A 480 18.85 21.53 11.48
N TYR A 481 18.92 22.15 12.66
CA TYR A 481 18.80 21.41 13.91
C TYR A 481 18.01 22.20 14.97
N GLU A 482 17.44 21.48 15.93
CA GLU A 482 16.79 22.02 17.13
C GLU A 482 17.39 21.34 18.36
N VAL A 483 18.05 22.11 19.22
CA VAL A 483 18.67 21.60 20.46
C VAL A 483 17.63 21.54 21.58
N ARG A 484 17.47 20.35 22.16
CA ARG A 484 16.62 20.07 23.32
C ARG A 484 17.42 19.44 24.45
N LEU A 485 17.12 19.85 25.67
CA LEU A 485 17.64 19.19 26.85
C LEU A 485 16.84 17.91 27.11
N VAL A 486 17.53 16.83 27.45
CA VAL A 486 16.90 15.59 27.89
C VAL A 486 16.03 15.85 29.12
N GLU A 487 14.80 15.31 29.12
CA GLU A 487 13.80 15.62 30.14
C GLU A 487 14.17 15.16 31.55
N ASP A 488 14.82 14.00 31.67
CA ASP A 488 15.18 13.40 32.96
C ASP A 488 16.60 13.73 33.44
N GLY A 489 17.35 14.52 32.65
CA GLY A 489 18.74 14.89 32.96
C GLY A 489 19.73 13.73 32.94
N LYS A 490 19.43 12.60 32.28
CA LYS A 490 20.30 11.40 32.28
C LYS A 490 20.84 11.07 30.90
N TYR A 491 22.06 10.52 30.87
CA TYR A 491 22.65 9.98 29.63
C TYR A 491 21.86 8.80 29.07
N GLY A 492 21.39 7.93 29.96
CA GLY A 492 20.66 6.71 29.61
C GLY A 492 21.36 5.47 30.15
N ALA A 493 20.61 4.77 31.00
CA ALA A 493 20.96 3.51 31.62
C ALA A 493 19.79 2.53 31.47
N LEU A 494 20.13 1.24 31.42
CA LEU A 494 19.14 0.17 31.46
C LEU A 494 18.69 -0.03 32.91
N ASP A 495 17.40 0.11 33.17
CA ASP A 495 16.82 -0.31 34.44
C ASP A 495 16.67 -1.84 34.42
N GLU A 496 17.43 -2.53 35.27
CA GLU A 496 17.45 -4.00 35.34
C GLU A 496 16.11 -4.58 35.80
N SER A 497 15.30 -3.82 36.53
CA SER A 497 14.01 -4.29 37.05
C SER A 497 12.91 -4.29 35.98
N THR A 498 12.91 -3.29 35.10
CA THR A 498 11.90 -3.13 34.04
C THR A 498 12.39 -3.54 32.66
N GLY A 499 13.71 -3.70 32.49
CA GLY A 499 14.35 -3.91 31.19
C GLY A 499 14.25 -2.70 30.26
N GLN A 500 13.92 -1.51 30.77
CA GLN A 500 13.74 -0.31 29.95
C GLN A 500 14.91 0.67 30.09
N TRP A 501 15.27 1.29 28.97
CA TRP A 501 16.21 2.40 28.95
C TRP A 501 15.55 3.70 29.41
N ASN A 502 16.33 4.61 29.99
CA ASN A 502 15.96 6.01 30.26
C ASN A 502 16.92 6.98 29.53
N GLY A 503 16.81 8.28 29.82
CA GLY A 503 17.72 9.31 29.32
C GLY A 503 17.76 9.49 27.80
N MET A 504 18.84 10.10 27.34
CA MET A 504 19.07 10.35 25.91
C MET A 504 19.06 9.06 25.08
N VAL A 505 19.58 7.95 25.63
CA VAL A 505 19.51 6.64 24.95
C VAL A 505 18.05 6.26 24.69
N ARG A 506 17.15 6.42 25.66
CA ARG A 506 15.73 6.11 25.46
C ARG A 506 15.08 7.02 24.43
N GLU A 507 15.41 8.32 24.43
CA GLU A 507 14.89 9.27 23.44
C GLU A 507 15.28 8.89 22.00
N LEU A 508 16.48 8.35 21.80
CA LEU A 508 16.91 7.82 20.51
C LEU A 508 16.18 6.53 20.13
N ILE A 509 16.05 5.56 21.05
CA ILE A 509 15.34 4.29 20.77
C ILE A 509 13.83 4.54 20.53
N ASP A 510 13.26 5.58 21.16
CA ASP A 510 11.87 6.00 20.95
C ASP A 510 11.71 6.95 19.75
N HIS A 511 12.80 7.33 19.08
CA HIS A 511 12.79 8.30 17.98
C HIS A 511 12.14 9.64 18.36
N LYS A 512 12.23 10.00 19.64
CA LYS A 512 11.85 11.33 20.14
C LYS A 512 12.89 12.38 19.75
N SER A 513 14.14 11.94 19.61
CA SER A 513 15.27 12.71 19.11
C SER A 513 15.98 11.93 18.00
N ASP A 514 16.49 12.64 17.01
CA ASP A 514 17.09 12.05 15.81
C ASP A 514 18.60 11.85 16.00
N LEU A 515 19.19 12.67 16.87
CA LEU A 515 20.62 12.67 17.20
C LEU A 515 20.80 13.03 18.68
N ALA A 516 21.81 12.45 19.32
CA ALA A 516 22.27 12.89 20.64
C ALA A 516 23.70 13.42 20.52
N VAL A 517 23.90 14.71 20.82
CA VAL A 517 25.23 15.34 20.83
C VAL A 517 25.56 15.70 22.28
N ALA A 518 26.37 14.86 22.91
CA ALA A 518 26.76 14.95 24.30
C ALA A 518 28.08 14.21 24.52
N PRO A 519 28.77 14.39 25.66
CA PRO A 519 29.91 13.57 26.07
C PRO A 519 29.45 12.14 26.47
N LEU A 520 28.89 11.41 25.51
CA LEU A 520 28.31 10.09 25.72
C LEU A 520 29.36 8.99 25.48
N ALA A 521 29.77 8.32 26.55
CA ALA A 521 30.69 7.19 26.45
C ALA A 521 30.08 6.01 25.68
N ILE A 522 30.81 5.52 24.68
CA ILE A 522 30.47 4.33 23.90
C ILE A 522 30.67 3.09 24.78
N THR A 523 29.62 2.30 24.97
CA THR A 523 29.68 1.04 25.72
C THR A 523 28.97 -0.06 24.95
N TYR A 524 29.42 -1.30 25.13
CA TYR A 524 28.84 -2.47 24.45
C TYR A 524 27.32 -2.60 24.66
N VAL A 525 26.82 -2.24 25.84
CA VAL A 525 25.38 -2.35 26.16
C VAL A 525 24.56 -1.30 25.40
N ARG A 526 25.11 -0.09 25.18
CA ARG A 526 24.45 0.97 24.39
C ARG A 526 24.51 0.68 22.90
N GLU A 527 25.64 0.16 22.40
CA GLU A 527 25.83 -0.20 20.99
C GLU A 527 24.84 -1.28 20.50
N LYS A 528 24.28 -2.09 21.42
CA LYS A 528 23.22 -3.05 21.09
C LYS A 528 21.86 -2.43 20.74
N VAL A 529 21.62 -1.18 21.15
CA VAL A 529 20.30 -0.54 21.04
C VAL A 529 20.31 0.75 20.24
N ILE A 530 21.48 1.39 20.09
CA ILE A 530 21.70 2.57 19.27
C ILE A 530 23.02 2.44 18.53
N ASP A 531 23.09 3.03 17.35
CA ASP A 531 24.31 3.07 16.55
C ASP A 531 25.18 4.27 16.96
N PHE A 532 26.49 4.06 16.99
CA PHE A 532 27.48 5.11 17.27
C PHE A 532 28.30 5.45 16.04
N SER A 533 28.74 6.71 15.96
CA SER A 533 29.80 7.11 15.05
C SER A 533 31.17 6.63 15.56
N LYS A 534 32.22 6.88 14.79
CA LYS A 534 33.59 6.73 15.30
C LYS A 534 33.80 7.72 16.46
N PRO A 535 34.52 7.31 17.53
CA PRO A 535 34.77 8.20 18.66
C PRO A 535 35.53 9.45 18.19
N TYR A 536 35.03 10.63 18.55
CA TYR A 536 35.65 11.92 18.21
C TYR A 536 36.64 12.40 19.28
N MET A 537 36.56 11.85 20.50
CA MET A 537 37.46 12.16 21.61
C MET A 537 37.70 10.89 22.43
N THR A 538 38.95 10.48 22.56
CA THR A 538 39.36 9.32 23.38
C THR A 538 39.70 9.78 24.79
N LEU A 539 39.00 9.22 25.78
CA LEU A 539 39.17 9.54 27.20
C LEU A 539 39.19 8.25 28.03
N GLY A 540 39.83 8.31 29.19
CA GLY A 540 39.99 7.20 30.12
C GLY A 540 39.63 7.59 31.54
N ILE A 541 39.43 6.60 32.41
CA ILE A 541 39.13 6.83 33.83
C ILE A 541 40.38 7.38 34.50
N SER A 542 40.28 8.56 35.10
CA SER A 542 41.34 9.21 35.86
C SER A 542 40.85 9.52 37.27
N ILE A 543 41.77 9.53 38.24
CA ILE A 543 41.45 9.84 39.64
C ILE A 543 41.90 11.27 39.90
N LEU A 544 40.94 12.16 40.17
CA LEU A 544 41.23 13.50 40.65
C LEU A 544 41.36 13.46 42.17
N TYR A 545 42.54 13.81 42.68
CA TYR A 545 42.79 13.98 44.11
C TYR A 545 43.23 15.41 44.39
N ARG A 546 42.88 15.93 45.58
CA ARG A 546 43.35 17.25 46.00
C ARG A 546 44.88 17.26 46.00
N LYS A 547 45.48 18.36 45.53
CA LYS A 547 46.93 18.53 45.65
C LYS A 547 47.28 18.46 47.15
N PRO A 548 48.17 17.56 47.59
CA PRO A 548 48.55 17.51 48.99
C PRO A 548 49.19 18.85 49.36
N ASN A 549 48.81 19.40 50.51
CA ASN A 549 49.46 20.59 51.04
C ASN A 549 50.93 20.21 51.31
N GLY A 550 51.87 20.86 50.64
CA GLY A 550 53.29 20.63 50.89
C GLY A 550 53.61 20.93 52.35
N THR A 551 54.24 20.00 53.05
CA THR A 551 54.80 20.26 54.37
C THR A 551 56.04 21.13 54.19
N ASN A 552 55.95 22.42 54.54
CA ASN A 552 57.13 23.29 54.57
C ASN A 552 58.08 22.76 55.66
N PRO A 553 59.36 22.45 55.35
CA PRO A 553 60.31 22.06 56.38
C PRO A 553 60.46 23.22 57.36
N GLY A 554 60.04 23.00 58.62
CA GLY A 554 60.22 23.99 59.68
C GLY A 554 61.71 24.24 59.97
N VAL A 555 62.03 25.29 60.72
CA VAL A 555 63.42 25.65 61.08
C VAL A 555 64.17 24.50 61.77
N PHE A 556 63.46 23.61 62.45
CA PHE A 556 63.99 22.41 63.10
C PHE A 556 64.01 21.15 62.22
N SER A 557 63.71 21.26 60.92
CA SER A 557 63.66 20.11 60.01
C SER A 557 65.01 19.40 59.85
N PHE A 558 66.12 20.05 60.21
CA PHE A 558 67.45 19.42 60.26
C PHE A 558 67.64 18.48 61.46
N LEU A 559 66.81 18.61 62.51
CA LEU A 559 66.84 17.72 63.69
C LEU A 559 66.05 16.44 63.45
N ASN A 560 65.12 16.43 62.48
CA ASN A 560 64.24 15.30 62.15
C ASN A 560 64.94 13.95 61.84
N PRO A 561 66.18 13.90 61.31
CA PRO A 561 66.85 12.61 61.04
C PRO A 561 67.15 11.78 62.30
N LEU A 562 67.16 12.40 63.49
CA LEU A 562 67.39 11.74 64.76
C LEU A 562 66.25 12.05 65.72
N SER A 563 65.91 11.10 66.61
CA SER A 563 64.91 11.38 67.64
C SER A 563 65.41 12.47 68.59
N PRO A 564 64.51 13.26 69.19
CA PRO A 564 64.87 14.25 70.20
C PRO A 564 65.70 13.65 71.36
N ASP A 565 65.42 12.39 71.71
CA ASP A 565 66.13 11.68 72.77
C ASP A 565 67.62 11.45 72.41
N ILE A 566 67.93 11.10 71.16
CA ILE A 566 69.32 10.92 70.71
C ILE A 566 70.08 12.25 70.75
N TRP A 567 69.46 13.36 70.35
CA TRP A 567 70.06 14.69 70.48
C TRP A 567 70.37 15.04 71.94
N MET A 568 69.47 14.69 72.87
CA MET A 568 69.71 14.86 74.31
C MET A 568 70.82 13.95 74.83
N TYR A 569 70.91 12.70 74.37
CA TYR A 569 72.00 11.80 74.73
C TYR A 569 73.35 12.28 74.21
N ILE A 570 73.43 12.86 73.00
CA ILE A 570 74.66 13.46 72.47
C ILE A 570 75.10 14.63 73.36
N LEU A 571 74.17 15.49 73.78
CA LEU A 571 74.45 16.60 74.69
C LEU A 571 74.98 16.08 76.04
N LEU A 572 74.30 15.10 76.64
CA LEU A 572 74.69 14.47 77.91
C LEU A 572 76.04 13.75 77.80
N ALA A 573 76.31 13.07 76.69
CA ALA A 573 77.59 12.42 76.42
C ALA A 573 78.72 13.44 76.28
N CYS A 574 78.52 14.56 75.57
CA CYS A 574 79.50 15.65 75.49
C CYS A 574 79.81 16.25 76.86
N LEU A 575 78.80 16.45 77.72
CA LEU A 575 78.98 16.90 79.10
C LEU A 575 79.74 15.87 79.95
N GLY A 576 79.38 14.59 79.82
CA GLY A 576 80.07 13.49 80.51
C GLY A 576 81.54 13.37 80.13
N VAL A 577 81.86 13.39 78.82
CA VAL A 577 83.24 13.37 78.32
C VAL A 577 84.02 14.59 78.80
N SER A 578 83.43 15.79 78.76
CA SER A 578 84.06 17.01 79.26
C SER A 578 84.36 16.93 80.76
N CYS A 579 83.45 16.37 81.55
CA CYS A 579 83.64 16.16 82.99
C CYS A 579 84.78 15.17 83.27
N VAL A 580 84.84 14.04 82.54
CA VAL A 580 85.93 13.06 82.66
C VAL A 580 87.28 13.68 82.29
N LEU A 581 87.34 14.44 81.18
CA LEU A 581 88.56 15.15 80.78
C LEU A 581 89.01 16.17 81.84
N PHE A 582 88.07 16.89 82.46
CA PHE A 582 88.36 17.83 83.54
C PHE A 582 88.91 17.15 84.80
N VAL A 583 88.40 15.96 85.15
CA VAL A 583 88.92 15.15 86.27
C VAL A 583 90.32 14.61 85.96
N ILE A 584 90.60 14.22 84.72
CA ILE A 584 91.93 13.71 84.31
C ILE A 584 92.99 14.84 84.29
N ALA A 585 92.59 16.07 83.95
CA ALA A 585 93.50 17.21 83.86
C ALA A 585 93.89 17.82 85.22
N ARG A 586 93.32 17.32 86.32
CA ARG A 586 93.50 17.82 87.69
C ARG A 586 94.11 16.74 88.56
#